data_AF-A0A2G8BDS7-F1
#
_entry.id   AF-A0A2G8BDS7-F1
#
_cell.length_a   1.000
_cell.length_b   1.000
_cell.length_c   1.000
_cell.angle_alpha   90.00
_cell.angle_beta   90.00
_cell.angle_gamma   90.00
#
_symmetry.space_group_name_H-M   'P 1'
#
loop_
_entity.id
_entity.type
_entity.pdbx_description
1 polymer ?
#
loop_
_entity_poly.entity_id
_entity_poly.type
_entity_poly.pdbx_seq_one_letter_code
_entity_poly.pdbx_strand_id
1 'polypeptide(L)' 'MSELDPQAEQQLADMSAEEFDLLIARVRPPDEPADPRERAAKALRNLRGVDRKTGTTKEQAAAALRQYSAGSRDS' A
#
# COMPACT_ATOMS: atom_id res chain seq x y z
N MET A 1 15.39 -20.16 -0.10
CA MET A 1 13.96 -19.90 -0.29
C MET A 1 13.35 -19.93 1.09
N SER A 2 12.66 -18.88 1.54
CA SER A 2 11.96 -18.95 2.83
C SER A 2 10.80 -19.92 2.67
N GLU A 3 10.81 -20.98 3.47
CA GLU A 3 9.66 -21.88 3.60
C GLU A 3 8.51 -21.09 4.23
N LEU A 4 7.29 -21.31 3.72
CA LEU A 4 6.09 -20.70 4.27
C LEU A 4 5.78 -21.33 5.62
N ASP A 5 5.21 -20.55 6.52
CA ASP A 5 4.69 -21.05 7.78
C ASP A 5 3.59 -22.11 7.50
N PRO A 6 3.59 -23.29 8.16
CA PRO A 6 2.63 -24.36 7.88
C PRO A 6 1.16 -23.94 8.00
N GLN A 7 0.86 -22.96 8.86
CA GLN A 7 -0.49 -22.41 8.98
C GLN A 7 -0.88 -21.59 7.74
N ALA A 8 0.05 -20.83 7.18
CA ALA A 8 -0.18 -20.07 5.94
C ALA A 8 -0.37 -21.01 4.75
N GLU A 9 0.37 -22.11 4.70
CA GLU A 9 0.22 -23.12 3.63
C GLU A 9 -1.16 -23.79 3.68
N GLN A 10 -1.65 -24.16 4.87
CA GLN A 10 -2.99 -24.71 5.02
C GLN A 10 -4.09 -23.71 4.63
N GLN A 11 -3.95 -22.44 5.03
CA GLN A 11 -4.91 -21.39 4.64
C GLN A 11 -4.97 -21.18 3.13
N LEU A 12 -3.83 -21.25 2.44
CA LEU A 12 -3.77 -21.15 0.98
C LEU A 12 -4.38 -22.39 0.31
N ALA A 13 -4.22 -23.58 0.89
CA ALA A 13 -4.82 -24.81 0.39
C ALA A 13 -6.35 -24.84 0.56
N ASP A 14 -6.86 -24.24 1.64
CA ASP A 14 -8.29 -24.17 1.94
C ASP A 14 -9.03 -23.05 1.18
N MET A 15 -8.29 -22.12 0.55
CA MET A 15 -8.85 -21.00 -0.21
C MET A 15 -9.39 -21.43 -1.58
N SER A 16 -10.49 -20.81 -2.00
CA SER A 16 -10.97 -20.93 -3.37
C SER A 16 -10.07 -20.20 -4.37
N ALA A 17 -10.14 -20.56 -5.65
CA ALA A 17 -9.38 -19.90 -6.71
C ALA A 17 -9.69 -18.39 -6.80
N GLU A 18 -10.95 -17.99 -6.59
CA GLU A 18 -11.37 -16.59 -6.62
C GLU A 18 -10.77 -15.79 -5.45
N GLU A 19 -10.76 -16.37 -4.24
CA GLU A 19 -10.15 -15.73 -3.07
C GLU A 19 -8.63 -15.62 -3.21
N PHE A 20 -8.00 -16.61 -3.84
CA PHE A 20 -6.59 -16.57 -4.15
C PHE A 20 -6.25 -15.47 -5.15
N ASP A 21 -7.04 -15.34 -6.22
CA ASP A 21 -6.86 -14.27 -7.21
C ASP A 21 -7.02 -12.88 -6.57
N LEU A 22 -7.98 -12.70 -5.66
CA LEU A 22 -8.16 -11.46 -4.91
C LEU A 22 -6.98 -11.18 -3.97
N LEU A 23 -6.47 -12.20 -3.27
CA LEU A 23 -5.30 -12.06 -2.41
C LEU A 23 -4.06 -11.65 -3.22
N ILE A 24 -3.81 -12.32 -4.34
CA ILE A 24 -2.70 -12.00 -5.23
C ILE A 24 -2.87 -10.61 -5.83
N ALA A 25 -4.07 -10.22 -6.26
CA ALA A 25 -4.32 -8.87 -6.78
C ALA A 25 -4.01 -7.77 -5.73
N ARG A 26 -4.30 -8.03 -4.45
CA ARG A 26 -4.01 -7.10 -3.36
C ARG A 26 -2.53 -7.00 -3.01
N VAL A 27 -1.81 -8.12 -3.07
CA VAL A 27 -0.40 -8.21 -2.65
C VAL A 27 0.56 -7.97 -3.82
N ARG A 28 0.08 -8.08 -5.07
CA ARG A 28 0.88 -7.85 -6.26
C ARG A 28 1.48 -6.45 -6.20
N PRO A 29 2.82 -6.32 -6.15
CA PRO A 29 3.45 -5.02 -6.22
C PRO A 29 3.10 -4.37 -7.56
N PRO A 30 2.86 -3.05 -7.58
CA PRO A 30 2.52 -2.36 -8.82
C PRO A 30 3.65 -2.54 -9.82
N ASP A 31 3.32 -2.79 -11.09
CA ASP A 31 4.32 -3.00 -12.15
C ASP A 31 5.40 -1.91 -12.08
N GLU A 32 6.63 -2.36 -11.85
CA GLU A 32 7.78 -1.48 -11.92
C GLU A 32 8.07 -1.19 -13.38
N PRO A 33 8.36 0.08 -13.72
CA PRO A 33 8.82 0.40 -15.06
C PRO A 33 10.07 -0.42 -15.40
N ALA A 34 10.06 -1.06 -16.57
CA ALA A 34 11.18 -1.84 -17.05
C ALA A 34 12.41 -0.94 -17.30
N ASP A 35 12.20 0.33 -17.69
CA ASP A 35 13.25 1.32 -17.86
C ASP A 35 13.73 1.88 -16.48
N PRO A 36 15.02 1.75 -16.15
CA PRO A 36 15.61 2.36 -14.95
C PRO A 36 15.33 3.86 -14.79
N ARG A 37 15.22 4.62 -15.89
CA ARG A 37 14.92 6.07 -15.84
C ARG A 37 13.50 6.33 -15.37
N GLU A 38 12.55 5.54 -15.86
CA GLU A 38 11.15 5.64 -15.44
C GLU A 38 10.97 5.20 -13.99
N ARG A 39 11.72 4.19 -13.54
CA ARG A 39 11.76 3.77 -12.14
C ARG A 39 12.24 4.89 -11.21
N ALA A 40 13.34 5.56 -11.59
CA ALA A 40 13.84 6.71 -10.85
C ALA A 40 12.83 7.87 -10.83
N ALA A 41 12.18 8.16 -11.96
CA ALA A 41 11.15 9.18 -12.03
C ALA A 41 9.93 8.86 -11.14
N LYS A 42 9.47 7.60 -11.13
CA LYS A 42 8.38 7.12 -10.27
C LYS A 42 8.74 7.24 -8.79
N ALA A 43 9.96 6.84 -8.41
CA ALA A 43 10.44 6.98 -7.04
C ALA A 43 10.47 8.46 -6.58
N LEU A 44 10.93 9.37 -7.44
CA LEU A 44 10.93 10.81 -7.16
C LEU A 44 9.52 11.39 -7.02
N ARG A 45 8.55 10.93 -7.83
CA ARG A 45 7.13 11.35 -7.70
C ARG A 45 6.50 10.87 -6.40
N ASN A 46 6.79 9.63 -6.00
CA ASN A 46 6.32 9.05 -4.73
C ASN A 46 6.89 9.81 -3.52
N LEU A 47 8.20 10.12 -3.53
CA LEU A 47 8.83 10.93 -2.48
C LEU A 47 8.23 12.32 -2.37
N ARG A 48 7.90 12.93 -3.51
CA ARG A 48 7.24 14.25 -3.56
C ARG A 48 5.73 14.19 -3.29
N GLY A 49 5.17 12.99 -3.10
CA GLY A 49 3.74 12.80 -2.85
C GLY A 49 2.83 13.18 -4.03
N VAL A 50 3.39 13.32 -5.24
CA VAL A 50 2.67 13.77 -6.44
C VAL A 50 1.61 12.74 -6.88
N ASP A 51 1.91 11.45 -6.67
CA ASP A 51 1.01 10.34 -7.02
C ASP A 51 0.11 9.91 -5.85
N ARG A 52 0.11 10.63 -4.71
CA ARG A 52 -0.90 10.38 -3.67
C ARG A 52 -2.25 10.77 -4.24
N LYS A 53 -3.10 9.78 -4.56
CA LYS A 53 -4.49 10.01 -4.92
C LYS A 53 -5.12 10.87 -3.83
N THR A 54 -5.35 12.15 -4.15
CA THR A 54 -6.15 13.08 -3.36
C THR A 54 -7.62 12.69 -3.49
N GLY A 55 -7.94 11.49 -3.03
CA GLY A 55 -9.30 11.04 -2.73
C GLY A 55 -9.62 11.22 -1.25
N THR A 56 -8.87 12.06 -0.53
CA THR A 56 -9.19 12.46 0.84
C THR A 56 -10.46 13.28 0.79
N THR A 57 -11.57 12.68 1.19
CA THR A 57 -12.80 13.41 1.45
C THR A 57 -12.51 14.50 2.48
N LYS A 58 -13.26 15.62 2.44
CA LYS A 58 -13.06 16.75 3.36
C LYS A 58 -13.02 16.31 4.83
N GLU A 59 -13.75 15.25 5.16
CA GLU A 59 -13.79 14.62 6.48
C GLU A 59 -12.46 13.98 6.89
N GLN A 60 -11.78 13.27 5.99
CA GLN A 60 -10.47 12.69 6.27
C GLN A 60 -9.39 13.78 6.42
N ALA A 61 -9.46 14.84 5.63
CA ALA A 61 -8.58 16.00 5.80
C ALA A 61 -8.80 16.69 7.16
N ALA A 62 -10.06 16.87 7.58
CA ALA A 62 -10.40 17.43 8.89
C ALA A 62 -10.00 16.52 10.05
N ALA A 63 -10.04 15.19 9.89
CA ALA A 63 -9.57 14.24 10.89
C ALA A 63 -8.03 14.30 11.05
N ALA A 64 -7.30 14.35 9.94
CA ALA A 64 -5.84 14.47 9.97
C ALA A 64 -5.37 15.79 10.60
N LEU A 65 -6.04 16.91 10.31
CA LEU A 65 -5.74 18.21 10.93
C LEU A 65 -5.98 18.20 12.43
N ARG A 66 -7.06 17.55 12.89
CA ARG A 66 -7.34 17.39 14.32
C ARG A 66 -6.27 16.56 15.02
N GLN A 67 -5.85 15.42 14.44
CA GLN A 67 -4.77 14.60 14.99
C GLN A 67 -3.43 15.34 15.05
N TYR A 68 -3.09 16.11 14.01
CA TYR A 68 -1.87 16.92 14.00
C TYR A 68 -1.90 18.02 15.08
N SER A 69 -3.03 18.71 15.23
CA SER A 69 -3.20 19.74 16.27
C SER A 69 -3.20 19.19 17.70
N ALA A 70 -3.63 17.93 17.88
CA ALA A 70 -3.60 17.25 19.17
C ALA A 70 -2.17 16.79 19.52
N GLY A 71 -1.42 16.25 18.55
CA GLY A 71 -0.03 15.84 18.75
C GLY A 71 0.95 17.01 18.96
N SER A 72 0.67 18.18 18.38
CA SER A 72 1.53 19.37 18.54
C SER A 72 1.31 20.11 19.87
N ARG A 73 0.40 19.64 20.74
CA ARG A 73 0.08 20.26 22.04
C ARG A 73 0.67 19.50 23.24
N ASP A 74 1.27 18.33 22.98
CA ASP A 74 1.95 17.45 23.94
C ASP A 74 3.47 17.35 23.67
N SER A 75 4.05 18.31 22.95
CA SER A 75 5.51 18.45 22.71
C SER A 75 6.05 19.74 23.28
#